data_AF-A0A7S1UP47-F1
#
_entry.id   AF-A0A7S1UP47-F1
#
_cell.length_a   1.000
_cell.length_b   1.000
_cell.length_c   1.000
_cell.angle_alpha   90.00
_cell.angle_beta   90.00
_cell.angle_gamma   90.00
#
_symmetry.space_group_name_H-M   'P 1'
#
loop_
_entity.id
_entity.type
_entity.pdbx_description
1 polymer ?
#
loop_
_entity_poly.entity_id
_entity_poly.type
_entity_poly.pdbx_seq_one_letter_code
_entity_poly.pdbx_strand_id
1 'polypeptide(L)'
;DTESGRFVKLDLRNADAVDAMQSADVLHRENLALLSTEWLHDALVNLPRSQTKGQLFAMLRHPVERLLAVYYTLQDPSHPNFDPRLSSMSLHEYADFVDDRLEFNFMVKSLVSADGGLSDSKELTMFDLSIAKTILKEHVVVLLLDDKLGSWAKLLTVMGWHESEAQKHCVNEVLMQVWPKMDHPGLEPDSTLYQRLLKRVKWDAELYEYALGLFQEQADELMHGEAAESSSS
;
A
#
# COMPACT_ATOMS: atom_id res chain seq x y z
N ASP A 1 22.47 -23.31 -3.38
CA ASP A 1 21.07 -23.72 -3.55
C ASP A 1 20.15 -22.73 -2.88
N THR A 2 19.65 -21.77 -3.66
CA THR A 2 18.62 -20.83 -3.20
C THR A 2 17.29 -21.58 -3.20
N GLU A 3 16.88 -22.07 -2.03
CA GLU A 3 15.52 -22.60 -1.85
C GLU A 3 14.53 -21.54 -2.33
N SER A 4 13.77 -21.90 -3.36
CA SER A 4 12.67 -21.09 -3.88
C SER A 4 11.69 -20.83 -2.73
N GLY A 5 11.68 -19.60 -2.21
CA GLY A 5 10.73 -19.18 -1.19
C GLY A 5 9.30 -19.49 -1.63
N ARG A 6 8.52 -20.15 -0.78
CA ARG A 6 7.10 -20.38 -1.08
C ARG A 6 6.36 -19.07 -0.86
N PHE A 7 5.93 -18.48 -1.97
CA PHE A 7 5.04 -17.33 -1.94
C PHE A 7 3.62 -17.80 -1.63
N VAL A 8 3.03 -17.28 -0.56
CA VAL A 8 1.60 -17.43 -0.32
C VAL A 8 0.96 -16.07 -0.53
N LYS A 9 0.38 -15.86 -1.72
CA LYS A 9 -0.51 -14.72 -1.93
C LYS A 9 -1.77 -14.97 -1.13
N LEU A 10 -2.00 -14.14 -0.13
CA LEU A 10 -3.21 -14.21 0.67
C LEU A 10 -3.98 -12.94 0.39
N ASP A 11 -5.19 -13.15 -0.11
CA ASP A 11 -6.10 -12.07 -0.44
C ASP A 11 -7.03 -11.88 0.75
N LEU A 12 -6.63 -11.00 1.67
CA LEU A 12 -7.33 -10.79 2.92
C LEU A 12 -8.52 -9.83 2.80
N ARG A 13 -9.03 -9.56 1.59
CA ARG A 13 -10.10 -8.58 1.35
C ARG A 13 -11.44 -8.86 2.05
N ASN A 14 -11.61 -10.01 2.72
CA ASN A 14 -12.75 -10.29 3.60
C ASN A 14 -12.32 -10.99 4.90
N ALA A 15 -13.10 -10.81 5.97
CA ALA A 15 -12.86 -11.46 7.26
C ALA A 15 -12.82 -13.00 7.14
N ASP A 16 -13.63 -13.58 6.24
CA ASP A 16 -13.64 -15.02 5.97
C ASP A 16 -12.28 -15.55 5.49
N ALA A 17 -11.48 -14.76 4.78
CA ALA A 17 -10.13 -15.12 4.34
C ALA A 17 -9.14 -15.15 5.50
N VAL A 18 -9.30 -14.25 6.49
CA VAL A 18 -8.51 -14.26 7.73
C VAL A 18 -8.82 -15.53 8.52
N ASP A 19 -10.11 -15.86 8.68
CA ASP A 19 -10.56 -17.06 9.40
C ASP A 19 -10.13 -18.35 8.69
N ALA A 20 -10.20 -18.37 7.35
CA ALA A 20 -9.71 -19.49 6.53
C ALA A 20 -8.19 -19.68 6.68
N MET A 21 -7.42 -18.59 6.82
CA MET A 21 -5.97 -18.65 7.04
C MET A 21 -5.59 -19.19 8.41
N GLN A 22 -6.29 -18.75 9.46
CA GLN A 22 -6.14 -19.31 10.80
C GLN A 22 -6.42 -20.82 10.78
N SER A 23 -7.51 -21.21 10.12
CA SER A 23 -7.93 -22.62 10.01
C SER A 23 -6.95 -23.48 9.20
N ALA A 24 -6.23 -22.90 8.25
CA ALA A 24 -5.28 -23.59 7.37
C ALA A 24 -3.83 -23.58 7.88
N ASP A 25 -3.57 -23.00 9.06
CA ASP A 25 -2.26 -22.91 9.71
C ASP A 25 -1.16 -22.29 8.82
N VAL A 26 -1.56 -21.42 7.89
CA VAL A 26 -0.66 -20.84 6.89
C VAL A 26 0.32 -19.86 7.54
N LEU A 27 -0.13 -19.13 8.56
CA LEU A 27 0.64 -18.12 9.28
C LEU A 27 1.71 -18.71 10.22
N HIS A 28 1.62 -20.00 10.56
CA HIS A 28 2.58 -20.69 11.43
C HIS A 28 3.62 -21.52 10.67
N ARG A 29 3.65 -21.40 9.33
CA ARG A 29 4.65 -22.10 8.51
C ARG A 29 6.01 -21.44 8.68
N GLU A 30 7.02 -22.26 8.99
CA GLU A 30 8.41 -21.82 9.21
C GLU A 30 9.06 -21.15 7.99
N ASN A 31 8.46 -21.26 6.79
CA ASN A 31 8.98 -20.72 5.53
C ASN A 31 8.10 -19.64 4.88
N LEU A 32 7.26 -18.95 5.65
CA LEU A 32 6.51 -17.80 5.14
C LEU A 32 7.48 -16.63 4.87
N ALA A 33 7.80 -16.41 3.59
CA ALA A 33 8.76 -15.38 3.18
C ALA A 33 8.14 -14.00 2.93
N LEU A 34 6.86 -13.95 2.54
CA LEU A 34 6.15 -12.71 2.22
C LEU A 34 4.65 -12.87 2.49
N LEU A 35 4.08 -11.89 3.20
CA LEU A 35 2.66 -11.72 3.39
C LEU A 35 2.24 -10.38 2.77
N SER A 36 1.18 -10.39 1.97
CA SER A 36 0.58 -9.18 1.40
C SER A 36 -0.85 -9.08 1.91
N THR A 37 -1.27 -7.92 2.43
CA THR A 37 -2.59 -7.72 3.02
C THR A 37 -3.00 -6.26 2.95
N GLU A 38 -4.31 -6.02 2.84
CA GLU A 38 -4.92 -4.70 3.02
C GLU A 38 -5.35 -4.46 4.49
N TRP A 39 -5.35 -5.53 5.31
CA TRP A 39 -5.80 -5.56 6.70
C TRP A 39 -4.60 -5.74 7.63
N LEU A 40 -3.82 -4.67 7.76
CA LEU A 40 -2.56 -4.68 8.48
C LEU A 40 -2.73 -5.15 9.94
N HIS A 41 -3.66 -4.54 10.67
CA HIS A 41 -3.85 -4.83 12.11
C HIS A 41 -4.32 -6.26 12.35
N ASP A 42 -5.27 -6.76 11.56
CA ASP A 42 -5.73 -8.15 11.68
C ASP A 42 -4.62 -9.14 11.37
N ALA A 43 -3.82 -8.88 10.34
CA ALA A 43 -2.66 -9.72 10.05
C ALA A 43 -1.66 -9.72 11.21
N LEU A 44 -1.33 -8.55 11.76
CA LEU A 44 -0.36 -8.42 12.86
C LEU A 44 -0.82 -9.09 14.16
N VAL A 45 -2.11 -9.02 14.49
CA VAL A 45 -2.67 -9.69 15.68
C VAL A 45 -2.59 -11.21 15.56
N ASN A 46 -2.70 -11.74 14.34
CA ASN A 46 -2.75 -13.17 14.05
C ASN A 46 -1.38 -13.79 13.73
N LEU A 47 -0.33 -13.00 13.58
CA LEU A 47 1.03 -13.51 13.36
C LEU A 47 1.63 -14.07 14.67
N PRO A 48 2.26 -15.26 14.65
CA PRO A 48 2.85 -15.85 15.84
C PRO A 48 4.01 -15.02 16.39
N ARG A 49 3.81 -14.45 17.60
CA ARG A 49 4.76 -13.56 18.28
C ARG A 49 6.16 -14.15 18.50
N SER A 50 6.28 -15.48 18.53
CA SER A 50 7.54 -16.19 18.78
C SER A 50 8.44 -16.34 17.55
N GLN A 51 7.97 -16.00 16.34
CA GLN A 51 8.72 -16.21 15.08
C GLN A 51 8.97 -14.95 14.24
N THR A 52 8.38 -13.78 14.55
CA THR A 52 8.31 -12.70 13.56
C THR A 52 9.16 -11.48 13.92
N LYS A 53 10.42 -11.47 13.47
CA LYS A 53 11.08 -10.22 13.06
C LYS A 53 10.77 -10.00 11.58
N GLY A 54 9.62 -9.41 11.30
CA GLY A 54 9.20 -9.10 9.94
C GLY A 54 9.49 -7.63 9.60
N GLN A 55 9.78 -7.36 8.34
CA GLN A 55 9.82 -5.99 7.82
C GLN A 55 8.50 -5.69 7.14
N LEU A 56 7.85 -4.59 7.53
CA LEU A 56 6.65 -4.12 6.89
C LEU A 56 7.02 -3.15 5.76
N PHE A 57 6.45 -3.39 4.58
CA PHE A 57 6.60 -2.54 3.40
C PHE A 57 5.22 -2.01 3.01
N ALA A 58 5.15 -0.74 2.60
CA ALA A 58 3.94 -0.18 2.03
C ALA A 58 4.27 0.52 0.71
N MET A 59 3.53 0.18 -0.35
CA MET A 59 3.62 0.84 -1.64
C MET A 59 2.50 1.86 -1.76
N LEU A 60 2.88 3.14 -1.73
CA LEU A 60 1.95 4.26 -1.73
C LEU A 60 1.82 4.85 -3.14
N ARG A 61 0.64 5.38 -3.46
CA ARG A 61 0.35 6.08 -4.70
C ARG A 61 -0.22 7.44 -4.35
N HIS A 62 0.01 8.44 -5.20
CA HIS A 62 -0.63 9.75 -5.06
C HIS A 62 -2.16 9.59 -4.81
N PRO A 63 -2.74 10.21 -3.77
CA PRO A 63 -4.09 9.89 -3.30
C PRO A 63 -5.21 10.12 -4.30
N VAL A 64 -5.14 11.21 -5.08
CA VAL A 64 -6.15 11.49 -6.12
C VAL A 64 -6.07 10.43 -7.22
N GLU A 65 -4.86 10.05 -7.62
CA GLU A 65 -4.62 9.03 -8.64
C GLU A 65 -5.09 7.66 -8.16
N ARG A 66 -4.86 7.33 -6.89
CA ARG A 66 -5.40 6.12 -6.26
C ARG A 66 -6.93 6.14 -6.27
N LEU A 67 -7.54 7.26 -5.88
CA LEU A 67 -9.00 7.40 -5.81
C LEU A 67 -9.66 7.26 -7.18
N LEU A 68 -9.10 7.88 -8.23
CA LEU A 68 -9.57 7.73 -9.60
C LEU A 68 -9.54 6.28 -10.04
N ALA A 69 -8.42 5.61 -9.79
CA ALA A 69 -8.24 4.22 -10.18
C ALA A 69 -9.25 3.30 -9.48
N VAL A 70 -9.52 3.53 -8.19
CA VAL A 70 -10.58 2.84 -7.45
C VAL A 70 -11.96 3.16 -8.04
N TYR A 71 -12.29 4.42 -8.30
CA TYR A 71 -13.57 4.82 -8.88
C TYR A 71 -13.88 4.07 -10.18
N TYR A 72 -12.95 4.05 -11.14
CA TYR A 72 -13.15 3.33 -12.40
C TYR A 72 -13.21 1.81 -12.21
N THR A 73 -12.42 1.24 -11.28
CA THR A 73 -12.48 -0.19 -10.96
C THR A 73 -13.84 -0.59 -10.39
N LEU A 74 -14.42 0.23 -9.51
CA LEU A 74 -15.72 -0.04 -8.90
C LEU A 74 -16.90 0.14 -9.88
N GLN A 75 -16.68 0.75 -11.05
CA GLN A 75 -17.67 0.84 -12.12
C GLN A 75 -17.70 -0.39 -13.03
N ASP A 76 -16.66 -1.22 -13.03
CA ASP A 76 -16.56 -2.39 -13.90
C ASP A 76 -17.44 -3.54 -13.34
N PRO A 77 -18.50 -3.98 -14.06
CA PRO A 77 -19.36 -5.08 -13.61
C PRO A 77 -18.64 -6.43 -13.48
N SER A 78 -17.45 -6.57 -14.08
CA SER A 78 -16.63 -7.78 -13.96
C SER A 78 -15.78 -7.80 -12.68
N HIS A 79 -15.63 -6.66 -12.00
CA HIS A 79 -14.81 -6.56 -10.80
C HIS A 79 -15.57 -7.12 -9.58
N PRO A 80 -14.92 -7.92 -8.70
CA PRO A 80 -15.58 -8.51 -7.53
C PRO A 80 -16.23 -7.49 -6.57
N ASN A 81 -15.66 -6.28 -6.54
CA ASN A 81 -16.14 -5.17 -5.70
C ASN A 81 -16.98 -4.16 -6.48
N PHE A 82 -17.57 -4.53 -7.62
CA PHE A 82 -18.44 -3.64 -8.40
C PHE A 82 -19.49 -2.96 -7.52
N ASP A 83 -19.58 -1.64 -7.58
CA ASP A 83 -20.62 -0.85 -6.92
C ASP A 83 -21.62 -0.35 -7.98
N PRO A 84 -22.82 -0.96 -8.08
CA PRO A 84 -23.81 -0.57 -9.09
C PRO A 84 -24.22 0.90 -8.99
N ARG A 85 -24.11 1.52 -7.81
CA ARG A 85 -24.40 2.95 -7.62
C ARG A 85 -23.42 3.85 -8.38
N LEU A 86 -22.17 3.39 -8.53
CA LEU A 86 -21.14 4.15 -9.24
C LEU A 86 -21.24 3.99 -10.75
N SER A 87 -21.81 2.90 -11.25
CA SER A 87 -21.90 2.59 -12.70
C SER A 87 -22.63 3.68 -13.52
N SER A 88 -23.59 4.37 -12.91
CA SER A 88 -24.33 5.47 -13.53
C SER A 88 -23.89 6.85 -13.03
N MET A 89 -22.94 6.92 -12.12
CA MET A 89 -22.51 8.15 -11.45
C MET A 89 -21.31 8.74 -12.18
N SER A 90 -21.41 9.99 -12.58
CA SER A 90 -20.28 10.74 -13.13
C SER A 90 -19.23 11.02 -12.05
N LEU A 91 -17.99 11.28 -12.49
CA LEU A 91 -16.91 11.61 -11.56
C LEU A 91 -17.16 12.91 -10.78
N HIS A 92 -17.92 13.85 -11.36
CA HIS A 92 -18.34 15.07 -10.67
C HIS A 92 -19.29 14.76 -9.51
N GLU A 93 -20.31 13.92 -9.74
CA GLU A 93 -21.24 13.48 -8.70
C GLU A 93 -20.52 12.66 -7.61
N TYR A 94 -19.53 11.85 -8.01
CA TYR A 94 -18.70 11.10 -7.07
C TYR A 94 -17.82 12.00 -6.20
N ALA A 95 -17.25 13.07 -6.76
CA ALA A 95 -16.48 14.05 -5.99
C ALA A 95 -17.34 14.84 -4.99
N ASP A 96 -18.62 15.04 -5.33
CA ASP A 96 -19.61 15.76 -4.52
C ASP A 96 -20.39 14.83 -3.57
N PHE A 97 -20.03 13.54 -3.50
CA PHE A 97 -20.71 12.55 -2.66
C PHE A 97 -20.68 12.98 -1.18
N VAL A 98 -21.84 13.05 -0.54
CA VAL A 98 -21.98 13.57 0.83
C VAL A 98 -21.41 12.58 1.84
N ASP A 99 -21.82 11.32 1.72
CA ASP A 99 -21.43 10.27 2.64
C ASP A 99 -19.95 9.96 2.52
N ASP A 100 -19.32 9.63 3.65
CA ASP A 100 -17.97 9.09 3.62
C ASP A 100 -17.98 7.68 3.02
N ARG A 101 -16.84 7.28 2.47
CA ARG A 101 -16.66 5.96 1.84
C ARG A 101 -15.30 5.41 2.22
N LEU A 102 -15.19 4.09 2.22
CA LEU A 102 -13.96 3.36 2.54
C LEU A 102 -12.74 3.88 1.78
N GLU A 103 -12.92 4.14 0.48
CA GLU A 103 -11.83 4.56 -0.39
C GLU A 103 -11.41 6.02 -0.18
N PHE A 104 -12.18 6.83 0.54
CA PHE A 104 -11.75 8.18 0.93
C PHE A 104 -10.87 8.10 2.17
N ASN A 105 -9.67 8.69 2.08
CA ASN A 105 -8.63 8.62 3.11
C ASN A 105 -8.25 7.19 3.52
N PHE A 106 -8.30 6.25 2.57
CA PHE A 106 -8.04 4.84 2.80
C PHE A 106 -6.66 4.60 3.42
N MET A 107 -5.61 5.30 2.98
CA MET A 107 -4.26 5.04 3.49
C MET A 107 -4.15 5.35 4.98
N VAL A 108 -4.72 6.48 5.42
CA VAL A 108 -4.79 6.81 6.85
C VAL A 108 -5.68 5.81 7.58
N LYS A 109 -6.89 5.50 7.07
CA LYS A 109 -7.81 4.53 7.68
C LYS A 109 -7.14 3.16 7.90
N SER A 110 -6.46 2.62 6.89
CA SER A 110 -5.78 1.32 6.95
C SER A 110 -4.65 1.27 7.97
N LEU A 111 -4.00 2.40 8.25
CA LEU A 111 -2.95 2.46 9.26
C LEU A 111 -3.49 2.63 10.68
N VAL A 112 -4.64 3.26 10.88
CA VAL A 112 -5.13 3.60 12.24
C VAL A 112 -6.27 2.71 12.73
N SER A 113 -6.92 1.95 11.85
CA SER A 113 -8.02 1.02 12.18
C SER A 113 -7.51 -0.20 12.95
N ALA A 114 -7.30 -0.04 14.26
CA ALA A 114 -6.82 -1.09 15.17
C ALA A 114 -7.93 -2.05 15.64
N ASP A 115 -9.20 -1.76 15.38
CA ASP A 115 -10.38 -2.51 15.82
C ASP A 115 -10.86 -3.56 14.80
N GLY A 116 -10.01 -3.94 13.83
CA GLY A 116 -10.31 -4.98 12.84
C GLY A 116 -11.39 -4.58 11.82
N GLY A 117 -11.70 -3.28 11.76
CA GLY A 117 -12.67 -2.72 10.83
C GLY A 117 -12.18 -1.41 10.26
N LEU A 118 -12.01 -1.37 8.93
CA LEU A 118 -12.10 -0.10 8.22
C LEU A 118 -13.55 0.37 8.30
N SER A 119 -13.89 1.13 9.33
CA SER A 119 -15.27 1.64 9.48
C SER A 119 -15.48 2.85 8.59
N ASP A 120 -16.51 2.77 7.74
CA ASP A 120 -16.98 3.85 6.86
C ASP A 120 -17.46 5.09 7.62
N SER A 121 -17.56 5.03 8.96
CA SER A 121 -18.25 6.05 9.76
C SER A 121 -17.38 6.86 10.70
N LYS A 122 -16.07 6.60 10.82
CA LYS A 122 -15.21 7.39 11.71
C LYS A 122 -14.66 8.59 10.96
N GLU A 123 -15.10 9.78 11.34
CA GLU A 123 -14.47 11.02 10.91
C GLU A 123 -13.01 11.02 11.38
N LEU A 124 -12.09 11.07 10.42
CA LEU A 124 -10.66 11.16 10.70
C LEU A 124 -10.30 12.54 11.23
N THR A 125 -9.45 12.55 12.25
CA THR A 125 -8.93 13.76 12.90
C THR A 125 -7.43 13.92 12.66
N MET A 126 -6.89 15.08 13.05
CA MET A 126 -5.45 15.32 13.06
C MET A 126 -4.69 14.29 13.94
N PHE A 127 -5.33 13.79 15.00
CA PHE A 127 -4.75 12.76 15.85
C PHE A 127 -4.57 11.44 15.09
N ASP A 128 -5.55 11.02 14.29
CA ASP A 128 -5.43 9.84 13.45
C ASP A 128 -4.31 10.00 12.42
N LEU A 129 -4.21 11.16 11.75
CA LEU A 129 -3.08 11.45 10.85
C LEU A 129 -1.72 11.35 11.58
N SER A 130 -1.63 11.85 12.82
CA SER A 130 -0.38 11.78 13.59
C SER A 130 0.03 10.33 13.90
N ILE A 131 -0.94 9.47 14.23
CA ILE A 131 -0.71 8.03 14.44
C ILE A 131 -0.23 7.40 13.13
N ALA A 132 -0.91 7.66 12.01
CA ALA A 132 -0.53 7.11 10.71
C ALA A 132 0.91 7.50 10.31
N LYS A 133 1.31 8.76 10.53
CA LYS A 133 2.68 9.23 10.31
C LYS A 133 3.69 8.51 11.19
N THR A 134 3.38 8.32 12.48
CA THR A 134 4.24 7.55 13.39
C THR A 134 4.40 6.11 12.94
N ILE A 135 3.32 5.43 12.55
CA ILE A 135 3.38 4.05 12.05
C ILE A 135 4.26 3.98 10.80
N LEU A 136 4.08 4.89 9.84
CA LEU A 136 4.94 4.92 8.65
C LEU A 136 6.41 5.10 9.02
N LYS A 137 6.72 6.08 9.89
CA LYS A 137 8.10 6.40 10.27
C LYS A 137 8.80 5.26 11.00
N GLU A 138 8.12 4.66 11.97
CA GLU A 138 8.75 3.74 12.92
C GLU A 138 8.71 2.27 12.49
N HIS A 139 7.79 1.92 11.60
CA HIS A 139 7.49 0.52 11.31
C HIS A 139 7.48 0.16 9.82
N VAL A 140 7.44 1.13 8.91
CA VAL A 140 7.21 0.87 7.49
C VAL A 140 8.38 1.32 6.62
N VAL A 141 8.87 0.42 5.78
CA VAL A 141 9.69 0.81 4.62
C VAL A 141 8.76 1.34 3.55
N VAL A 142 8.90 2.64 3.26
CA VAL A 142 8.04 3.33 2.30
C VAL A 142 8.54 3.06 0.90
N LEU A 143 7.62 2.61 0.05
CA LEU A 143 7.76 2.42 -1.39
C LEU A 143 6.75 3.33 -2.10
N LEU A 144 7.07 3.79 -3.31
CA LEU A 144 6.26 4.68 -4.13
C LEU A 144 5.92 4.04 -5.47
N LEU A 145 4.64 3.98 -5.80
CA LEU A 145 4.19 3.46 -7.09
C LEU A 145 4.58 4.39 -8.26
N ASP A 146 4.74 5.68 -8.02
CA ASP A 146 5.22 6.63 -9.04
C ASP A 146 6.73 6.50 -9.30
N ASP A 147 7.48 5.90 -8.38
CA ASP A 147 8.89 5.53 -8.54
C ASP A 147 9.08 4.01 -8.31
N LYS A 148 8.53 3.21 -9.24
CA LYS A 148 8.58 1.74 -9.13
C LYS A 148 10.00 1.19 -9.12
N LEU A 149 10.88 1.77 -9.95
CA LEU A 149 12.26 1.30 -10.06
C LEU A 149 13.06 1.64 -8.81
N GLY A 150 12.96 2.87 -8.29
CA GLY A 150 13.59 3.25 -7.02
C GLY A 150 13.03 2.45 -5.84
N SER A 151 11.72 2.20 -5.83
CA SER A 151 11.08 1.34 -4.83
C SER A 151 11.54 -0.10 -4.89
N TRP A 152 11.68 -0.66 -6.09
CA TRP A 152 12.19 -2.02 -6.27
C TRP A 152 13.64 -2.13 -5.81
N ALA A 153 14.50 -1.19 -6.20
CA ALA A 153 15.88 -1.14 -5.74
C ALA A 153 15.96 -1.07 -4.21
N LYS A 154 15.18 -0.18 -3.57
CA LYS A 154 15.10 -0.09 -2.12
C LYS A 154 14.65 -1.39 -1.46
N LEU A 155 13.63 -2.05 -2.02
CA LEU A 155 13.15 -3.34 -1.52
C LEU A 155 14.27 -4.38 -1.54
N LEU A 156 15.01 -4.49 -2.65
CA LEU A 156 16.12 -5.42 -2.76
C LEU A 156 17.21 -5.15 -1.71
N THR A 157 17.61 -3.88 -1.57
CA THR A 157 18.62 -3.46 -0.58
C THR A 157 18.20 -3.85 0.83
N VAL A 158 16.99 -3.49 1.26
CA VAL A 158 16.49 -3.81 2.61
C VAL A 158 16.41 -5.32 2.84
N MET A 159 16.06 -6.10 1.81
CA MET A 159 15.95 -7.55 1.91
C MET A 159 17.29 -8.27 1.75
N GLY A 160 18.38 -7.57 1.41
CA GLY A 160 19.67 -8.18 1.06
C GLY A 160 19.59 -9.06 -0.20
N TRP A 161 18.61 -8.81 -1.07
CA TRP A 161 18.38 -9.57 -2.28
C TRP A 161 19.21 -9.03 -3.44
N HIS A 162 19.65 -9.93 -4.30
CA HIS A 162 20.47 -9.61 -5.46
C HIS A 162 19.83 -10.19 -6.72
N GLU A 163 19.80 -9.40 -7.77
CA GLU A 163 19.26 -9.81 -9.06
C GLU A 163 20.37 -10.20 -10.04
N SER A 164 20.20 -11.33 -10.69
CA SER A 164 20.92 -11.66 -11.92
C SER A 164 20.45 -10.78 -13.09
N GLU A 165 21.26 -10.67 -14.13
CA GLU A 165 20.89 -9.90 -15.34
C GLU A 165 19.58 -10.39 -16.00
N ALA A 166 19.33 -11.70 -15.97
CA ALA A 166 18.08 -12.27 -16.48
C ALA A 166 16.87 -11.81 -15.64
N GLN A 167 17.02 -11.68 -14.32
CA GLN A 167 15.97 -11.20 -13.43
C GLN A 167 15.70 -9.71 -13.65
N LYS A 168 16.74 -8.88 -13.83
CA LYS A 168 16.58 -7.44 -14.10
C LYS A 168 15.71 -7.18 -15.33
N HIS A 169 15.90 -7.95 -16.40
CA HIS A 169 15.09 -7.82 -17.61
C HIS A 169 13.61 -8.15 -17.33
N CYS A 170 13.35 -9.29 -16.68
CA CYS A 170 12.01 -9.72 -16.30
C CYS A 170 11.31 -8.70 -15.39
N VAL A 171 12.01 -8.21 -14.36
CA VAL A 171 11.47 -7.20 -13.44
C VAL A 171 11.13 -5.92 -14.18
N ASN A 172 12.02 -5.41 -15.02
CA ASN A 172 11.75 -4.19 -15.77
C ASN A 172 10.53 -4.36 -16.69
N GLU A 173 10.38 -5.53 -17.34
CA GLU A 173 9.19 -5.86 -18.14
C GLU A 173 7.92 -5.87 -17.27
N VAL A 174 7.95 -6.54 -16.11
CA VAL A 174 6.78 -6.62 -15.22
C VAL A 174 6.39 -5.25 -14.66
N LEU A 175 7.34 -4.50 -14.12
CA LEU A 175 7.09 -3.20 -13.49
C LEU A 175 6.60 -2.15 -14.50
N MET A 176 7.11 -2.20 -15.73
CA MET A 176 6.83 -1.18 -16.75
C MET A 176 5.71 -1.56 -17.72
N GLN A 177 5.51 -2.85 -18.03
CA GLN A 177 4.55 -3.30 -19.04
C GLN A 177 3.33 -4.00 -18.44
N VAL A 178 3.52 -4.85 -17.43
CA VAL A 178 2.43 -5.68 -16.86
C VAL A 178 1.63 -4.94 -15.79
N TRP A 179 2.26 -3.98 -15.10
CA TRP A 179 1.60 -3.11 -14.14
C TRP A 179 1.39 -1.70 -14.71
N PRO A 180 0.62 -1.51 -15.79
CA PRO A 180 0.37 -0.18 -16.31
C PRO A 180 -0.32 0.68 -15.24
N LYS A 181 -0.09 2.00 -15.28
CA LYS A 181 -1.01 2.92 -14.60
C LYS A 181 -2.40 2.59 -15.16
N MET A 182 -3.38 2.32 -14.28
CA MET A 182 -4.73 1.96 -14.72
C MET A 182 -5.19 2.92 -15.81
N ASP A 183 -5.78 2.39 -16.90
CA ASP A 183 -6.31 3.16 -18.01
C ASP A 183 -7.53 3.97 -17.55
N HIS A 184 -7.25 5.11 -16.94
CA HIS A 184 -8.25 6.13 -16.67
C HIS A 184 -7.74 7.48 -17.17
N PRO A 185 -8.65 8.40 -17.57
CA PRO A 185 -8.29 9.77 -17.81
C PRO A 185 -7.59 10.36 -16.57
N GLY A 186 -6.42 10.97 -16.79
CA GLY A 186 -5.79 11.80 -15.77
C GLY A 186 -6.60 13.07 -15.52
N LEU A 187 -6.33 13.74 -14.41
CA LEU A 187 -6.89 15.06 -14.10
C LEU A 187 -5.78 16.07 -13.96
N GLU A 188 -5.99 17.27 -14.53
CA GLU A 188 -5.07 18.39 -14.33
C GLU A 188 -5.12 18.84 -12.86
N PRO A 189 -3.97 19.01 -12.19
CA PRO A 189 -3.92 19.38 -10.76
C PRO A 189 -4.62 20.70 -10.40
N ASP A 190 -4.73 21.63 -11.34
CA ASP A 190 -5.40 22.92 -11.15
C ASP A 190 -6.91 22.88 -11.44
N SER A 191 -7.42 21.75 -11.96
CA SER A 191 -8.84 21.61 -12.30
C SER A 191 -9.72 21.62 -11.05
N THR A 192 -10.93 22.17 -11.19
CA THR A 192 -11.91 22.20 -10.09
C THR A 192 -12.26 20.80 -9.59
N LEU A 193 -12.33 19.82 -10.50
CA LEU A 193 -12.63 18.44 -10.14
C LEU A 193 -11.50 17.80 -9.33
N TYR A 194 -10.24 18.02 -9.72
CA TYR A 194 -9.09 17.53 -8.96
C TYR A 194 -9.09 18.08 -7.53
N GLN A 195 -9.34 19.38 -7.36
CA GLN A 195 -9.39 20.02 -6.04
C GLN A 195 -10.53 19.47 -5.16
N ARG A 196 -11.68 19.14 -5.76
CA ARG A 196 -12.78 18.48 -5.03
C ARG A 196 -12.41 17.08 -4.56
N LEU A 197 -11.80 16.27 -5.44
CA LEU A 197 -11.33 14.94 -5.06
C LEU A 197 -10.24 15.02 -4.00
N LEU A 198 -9.27 15.92 -4.15
CA LEU A 198 -8.20 16.15 -3.17
C LEU A 198 -8.76 16.47 -1.79
N LYS A 199 -9.83 17.27 -1.72
CA LYS A 199 -10.54 17.56 -0.45
C LYS A 199 -11.13 16.30 0.19
N ARG A 200 -11.65 15.35 -0.60
CA ARG A 200 -12.16 14.05 -0.09
C ARG A 200 -11.05 13.19 0.49
N VAL A 201 -9.84 13.26 -0.07
CA VAL A 201 -8.66 12.49 0.36
C VAL A 201 -7.60 13.35 1.06
N LYS A 202 -8.01 14.42 1.75
CA LYS A 202 -7.08 15.40 2.33
C LYS A 202 -6.06 14.78 3.31
N TRP A 203 -6.48 13.79 4.10
CA TRP A 203 -5.61 13.16 5.09
C TRP A 203 -4.62 12.22 4.42
N ASP A 204 -5.07 11.49 3.41
CA ASP A 204 -4.20 10.71 2.54
C ASP A 204 -3.18 11.62 1.83
N ALA A 205 -3.57 12.81 1.38
CA ALA A 205 -2.67 13.80 0.76
C ALA A 205 -1.58 14.25 1.73
N GLU A 206 -1.95 14.65 2.94
CA GLU A 206 -0.98 15.04 3.98
C GLU A 206 -0.07 13.88 4.42
N LEU A 207 -0.58 12.64 4.42
CA LEU A 207 0.21 11.46 4.70
C LEU A 207 1.18 11.15 3.55
N TYR A 208 0.73 11.27 2.30
CA TYR A 208 1.55 11.01 1.11
C TYR A 208 2.73 11.98 1.02
N GLU A 209 2.50 13.28 1.22
CA GLU A 209 3.57 14.29 1.25
C GLU A 209 4.62 13.97 2.33
N TYR A 210 4.16 13.53 3.51
CA TYR A 210 5.07 13.07 4.56
C TYR A 210 5.86 11.81 4.15
N ALA A 211 5.19 10.87 3.48
CA ALA A 211 5.80 9.65 3.00
C ALA A 211 6.84 9.89 1.88
N LEU A 212 6.67 10.93 1.05
CA LEU A 212 7.70 11.34 0.08
C LEU A 212 9.01 11.73 0.77
N GLY A 213 8.91 12.48 1.88
CA GLY A 213 10.07 12.81 2.73
C GLY A 213 10.72 11.56 3.32
N LEU A 214 9.92 10.69 3.95
CA LEU A 214 10.41 9.42 4.49
C LEU A 214 11.08 8.53 3.42
N PHE A 215 10.53 8.51 2.20
CA PHE A 215 11.12 7.74 1.11
C PHE A 215 12.55 8.21 0.80
N GLN A 216 12.81 9.51 0.83
CA GLN A 216 14.15 10.06 0.63
C GLN A 216 15.05 9.81 1.84
N GLU A 217 14.57 10.11 3.05
CA GLU A 217 15.30 9.90 4.31
C GLU A 217 15.77 8.45 4.45
N GLN A 218 14.88 7.49 4.22
CA GLN A 218 15.22 6.05 4.28
C GLN A 218 16.25 5.64 3.23
N ALA A 219 16.28 6.29 2.07
CA ALA A 219 17.30 6.00 1.05
C ALA A 219 18.68 6.52 1.50
N ASP A 220 18.73 7.73 2.07
CA ASP A 220 19.98 8.32 2.56
C ASP A 220 20.59 7.51 3.72
N GLU A 221 19.74 7.04 4.65
CA GLU A 221 20.15 6.19 5.77
C GLU A 221 20.76 4.86 5.32
N LEU A 222 20.16 4.21 4.31
CA LEU A 222 20.68 2.96 3.74
C LEU A 222 22.07 3.18 3.11
N MET A 223 22.25 4.27 2.36
CA MET A 223 23.53 4.59 1.73
C MET A 223 24.64 4.89 2.76
N HIS A 224 24.30 5.53 3.88
CA HIS A 224 25.26 5.86 4.93
C HIS A 224 25.62 4.66 5.80
N GLY A 225 24.69 3.72 6.00
CA GLY A 225 24.94 2.44 6.68
C GLY A 225 25.95 1.57 5.95
N GLU A 226 25.82 1.42 4.63
CA GLU A 226 26.74 0.63 3.79
C GLU A 226 28.18 1.19 3.77
N ALA A 227 28.33 2.51 3.83
CA ALA A 227 29.65 3.16 3.87
C ALA A 227 30.38 2.95 5.21
N ALA A 228 29.64 2.84 6.32
CA ALA A 228 30.22 2.59 7.64
C ALA A 228 30.70 1.13 7.79
N GLU A 229 29.93 0.17 7.28
CA GLU A 229 30.27 -1.26 7.33
C GLU A 229 31.43 -1.65 6.40
N SER A 230 31.54 -0.99 5.23
CA SER A 230 32.66 -1.20 4.30
C SER A 230 33.99 -0.58 4.76
N SER A 231 33.96 0.36 5.71
CA SER A 231 35.16 0.97 6.32
C SER A 231 35.69 0.23 7.56
N SER A 232 34.94 -0.78 8.03
CA SER A 232 35.25 -1.59 9.22
C SER A 232 35.60 -3.05 8.90
N SER A 233 35.75 -3.38 7.61
CA SER A 233 36.13 -4.70 7.08
C SER A 233 37.57 -4.73 6.57
#